data_AF-B7FQ42-F1
#
_entry.id   AF-B7FQ42-F1
#
_cell.length_a   1.000
_cell.length_b   1.000
_cell.length_c   1.000
_cell.angle_alpha   90.00
_cell.angle_beta   90.00
_cell.angle_gamma   90.00
#
_symmetry.space_group_name_H-M   'P 1'
#
loop_
_entity.id
_entity.type
_entity.pdbx_description
1 polymer ?
#
loop_
_entity_poly.entity_id
_entity_poly.type
_entity_poly.pdbx_seq_one_letter_code
_entity_poly.pdbx_strand_id
1 'polypeptide(L)'
;KNSLSPKWTAHFDLDYEIGVLNRINVSIFDEVRKGNNKQMGTAMFEVGEVLGARGNTKAKKLKRGGTIFVRITKAPEQDAGELRLQLRGIKLKNVDGFMGKSDPFFELSAKVDSAGGLTWQPVYRSEHINNDLNPKWAALTVDLNRLCAGDLDSPILLSVWDWEKNGKRQSMGSFETSVNGLLSSVTNGASGSAKTVDLAKAFVPSFVDYLTGGCELEMCVAIDFTGSNGDPRKPGTLHYIHPDGQLNDYEKALTAIGSIVDRYDSDHKYPVLGFGAKYGGVVQHCFQVGPSAELDGIGGILDAYRQVFRTGLTMSGPTVFAEVLNFAAASARSRQDEARRSNRQAYKVLLILTDGAVTSVEETKHALNAASDAPLSVVIVGIGNADFSSMQFLDDFQSNGESGRDICQFVEFSKYKHDKSMLTRETLDEIPAQLVGY
;
A
#
# COMPACT_ATOMS: atom_id res chain seq x y z
N LYS A 1 -11.06 14.28 -23.86
CA LYS A 1 -11.25 14.36 -25.34
C LYS A 1 -9.97 14.88 -25.98
N ASN A 2 -9.61 14.39 -27.18
CA ASN A 2 -8.43 14.78 -27.97
C ASN A 2 -7.13 14.86 -27.16
N SER A 3 -6.73 13.76 -26.51
CA SER A 3 -5.51 13.72 -25.69
C SER A 3 -4.78 12.40 -25.87
N LEU A 4 -3.46 12.46 -25.97
CA LEU A 4 -2.56 11.29 -25.95
C LEU A 4 -2.12 10.90 -24.53
N SER A 5 -2.41 11.76 -23.54
CA SER A 5 -2.13 11.54 -22.12
C SER A 5 -3.36 11.92 -21.28
N PRO A 6 -4.50 11.24 -21.48
CA PRO A 6 -5.75 11.59 -20.81
C PRO A 6 -5.62 11.41 -19.29
N LYS A 7 -6.19 12.37 -18.55
CA LYS A 7 -6.54 12.23 -17.14
C LYS A 7 -8.06 12.13 -17.04
N TRP A 8 -8.57 10.99 -16.57
CA TRP A 8 -10.00 10.78 -16.36
C TRP A 8 -10.43 11.37 -15.02
N THR A 9 -11.63 11.94 -14.99
CA THR A 9 -12.25 12.53 -13.78
C THR A 9 -13.39 11.68 -13.23
N ALA A 10 -13.80 10.63 -13.95
CA ALA A 10 -14.79 9.68 -13.48
C ALA A 10 -14.14 8.63 -12.58
N HIS A 11 -14.82 8.29 -11.49
CA HIS A 11 -14.41 7.28 -10.50
C HIS A 11 -15.51 6.21 -10.40
N PHE A 12 -15.14 5.03 -9.93
CA PHE A 12 -16.04 3.93 -9.64
C PHE A 12 -15.66 3.33 -8.30
N ASP A 13 -16.68 2.97 -7.51
CA ASP A 13 -16.47 2.38 -6.20
C ASP A 13 -16.42 0.86 -6.32
N LEU A 14 -15.65 0.23 -5.42
CA LEU A 14 -15.54 -1.21 -5.30
C LEU A 14 -15.40 -1.58 -3.83
N ASP A 15 -16.03 -2.68 -3.45
CA ASP A 15 -15.83 -3.26 -2.13
C ASP A 15 -14.47 -3.97 -2.07
N TYR A 16 -13.75 -3.74 -0.99
CA TYR A 16 -12.44 -4.34 -0.76
C TYR A 16 -12.38 -4.95 0.64
N GLU A 17 -11.99 -6.21 0.70
CA GLU A 17 -11.70 -6.95 1.91
C GLU A 17 -10.25 -7.41 1.85
N ILE A 18 -9.49 -7.14 2.91
CA ILE A 18 -8.09 -7.56 2.99
C ILE A 18 -8.00 -9.09 2.87
N GLY A 19 -6.99 -9.55 2.13
CA GLY A 19 -6.77 -10.97 1.91
C GLY A 19 -7.69 -11.64 0.89
N VAL A 20 -8.75 -10.98 0.46
CA VAL A 20 -9.56 -11.43 -0.68
C VAL A 20 -8.90 -10.96 -1.97
N LEU A 21 -8.62 -11.89 -2.89
CA LEU A 21 -8.04 -11.56 -4.19
C LEU A 21 -9.06 -10.77 -5.01
N ASN A 22 -8.79 -9.48 -5.23
CA ASN A 22 -9.68 -8.60 -5.99
C ASN A 22 -8.93 -8.04 -7.22
N ARG A 23 -9.52 -8.21 -8.40
CA ARG A 23 -8.86 -7.90 -9.68
C ARG A 23 -9.75 -7.03 -10.57
N ILE A 24 -9.19 -5.91 -11.02
CA ILE A 24 -9.84 -4.98 -11.93
C ILE A 24 -9.21 -5.12 -13.31
N ASN A 25 -10.03 -5.40 -14.33
CA ASN A 25 -9.59 -5.43 -15.72
C ASN A 25 -9.96 -4.12 -16.42
N VAL A 26 -8.96 -3.29 -16.72
CA VAL A 26 -9.18 -1.97 -17.33
C VAL A 26 -8.92 -2.06 -18.83
N SER A 27 -9.94 -1.74 -19.64
CA SER A 27 -9.85 -1.72 -21.10
C SER A 27 -10.08 -0.30 -21.62
N ILE A 28 -9.14 0.17 -22.46
CA ILE A 28 -9.15 1.52 -23.03
C ILE A 28 -9.63 1.46 -24.48
N PHE A 29 -10.52 2.39 -24.82
CA PHE A 29 -11.10 2.52 -26.15
C PHE A 29 -10.90 3.95 -26.66
N ASP A 30 -10.57 4.07 -27.95
CA ASP A 30 -10.60 5.31 -28.71
C ASP A 30 -12.03 5.52 -29.24
N GLU A 31 -12.65 6.62 -28.83
CA GLU A 31 -14.00 6.99 -29.25
C GLU A 31 -13.95 7.60 -30.65
N VAL A 32 -14.57 6.92 -31.62
CA VAL A 32 -14.58 7.36 -33.02
C VAL A 32 -15.89 8.06 -33.37
N ARG A 33 -15.82 9.12 -34.20
CA ARG A 33 -17.02 9.90 -34.60
C ARG A 33 -18.08 9.07 -35.35
N LYS A 34 -17.67 8.00 -36.04
CA LYS A 34 -18.54 7.08 -36.78
C LYS A 34 -17.98 5.66 -36.66
N GLY A 35 -18.85 4.69 -36.37
CA GLY A 35 -18.51 3.28 -36.22
C GLY A 35 -18.30 2.86 -34.76
N ASN A 36 -17.70 1.69 -34.56
CA ASN A 36 -17.44 1.13 -33.23
C ASN A 36 -16.14 1.68 -32.63
N ASN A 37 -16.16 1.95 -31.32
CA ASN A 37 -14.97 2.38 -30.58
C ASN A 37 -13.83 1.37 -30.75
N LYS A 38 -12.61 1.88 -30.96
CA LYS A 38 -11.44 1.04 -31.23
C LYS A 38 -10.70 0.74 -29.93
N GLN A 39 -10.60 -0.54 -29.56
CA GLN A 39 -9.85 -0.93 -28.37
C GLN A 39 -8.36 -0.65 -28.53
N MET A 40 -7.83 0.22 -27.66
CA MET A 40 -6.44 0.64 -27.60
C MET A 40 -5.59 -0.28 -26.74
N GLY A 41 -6.18 -0.98 -25.76
CA GLY A 41 -5.45 -1.92 -24.93
C GLY A 41 -6.19 -2.29 -23.65
N THR A 42 -5.63 -3.28 -22.94
CA THR A 42 -6.18 -3.79 -21.68
C THR A 42 -5.04 -4.12 -20.72
N ALA A 43 -5.25 -3.86 -19.42
CA ALA A 43 -4.39 -4.27 -18.34
C ALA A 43 -5.22 -4.71 -17.12
N MET A 44 -4.72 -5.72 -16.40
CA MET A 44 -5.32 -6.21 -15.16
C MET A 44 -4.53 -5.72 -13.95
N PHE A 45 -5.23 -5.20 -12.96
CA PHE A 45 -4.70 -4.72 -11.69
C PHE A 45 -5.25 -5.58 -10.56
N GLU A 46 -4.39 -5.98 -9.63
CA GLU A 46 -4.82 -6.54 -8.34
C GLU A 46 -4.94 -5.37 -7.36
N VAL A 47 -6.02 -5.31 -6.59
CA VAL A 47 -6.35 -4.15 -5.76
C VAL A 47 -5.34 -3.97 -4.62
N GLY A 48 -4.94 -5.06 -3.96
CA GLY A 48 -3.91 -5.04 -2.91
C GLY A 48 -2.58 -4.47 -3.41
N GLU A 49 -2.09 -4.93 -4.58
CA GLU A 49 -0.88 -4.44 -5.23
C GLU A 49 -0.91 -2.94 -5.53
N VAL A 50 -2.10 -2.38 -5.82
CA VAL A 50 -2.26 -0.94 -6.06
C VAL A 50 -2.27 -0.20 -4.73
N LEU A 51 -2.95 -0.72 -3.71
CA LEU A 51 -2.99 -0.14 -2.36
C LEU A 51 -1.61 -0.14 -1.69
N GLY A 52 -0.80 -1.20 -1.83
CA GLY A 52 0.56 -1.29 -1.31
C GLY A 52 1.59 -0.47 -2.10
N ALA A 53 1.30 -0.15 -3.36
CA ALA A 53 2.20 0.65 -4.16
C ALA A 53 2.28 2.09 -3.64
N ARG A 54 3.46 2.71 -3.77
CA ARG A 54 3.69 4.11 -3.38
C ARG A 54 2.63 5.05 -4.00
N GLY A 55 2.00 5.87 -3.14
CA GLY A 55 0.91 6.78 -3.52
C GLY A 55 -0.33 6.08 -4.05
N ASN A 56 -0.50 4.81 -3.68
CA ASN A 56 -1.56 3.89 -4.06
C ASN A 56 -1.80 3.85 -5.57
N THR A 57 -0.72 3.97 -6.34
CA THR A 57 -0.76 4.11 -7.80
C THR A 57 0.15 3.09 -8.47
N LYS A 58 -0.42 2.25 -9.34
CA LYS A 58 0.33 1.26 -10.13
C LYS A 58 0.25 1.60 -11.61
N ALA A 59 1.38 1.48 -12.31
CA ALA A 59 1.47 1.65 -13.75
C ALA A 59 1.61 0.29 -14.44
N LYS A 60 0.81 0.01 -15.49
CA LYS A 60 0.97 -1.18 -16.33
C LYS A 60 0.99 -0.81 -17.81
N LYS A 61 1.89 -1.45 -18.57
CA LYS A 61 1.92 -1.33 -20.03
C LYS A 61 0.71 -2.05 -20.62
N LEU A 62 0.05 -1.41 -21.59
CA LEU A 62 -1.05 -2.01 -22.33
C LEU A 62 -0.50 -2.92 -23.44
N LYS A 63 -1.19 -4.04 -23.70
CA LYS A 63 -0.78 -5.04 -24.72
C LYS A 63 -0.56 -4.47 -26.13
N ARG A 64 -1.16 -3.33 -26.47
CA ARG A 64 -1.10 -2.69 -27.80
C ARG A 64 -0.39 -1.33 -27.78
N GLY A 65 0.38 -1.05 -26.72
CA GLY A 65 1.14 0.19 -26.56
C GLY A 65 0.45 1.20 -25.64
N GLY A 66 1.25 2.08 -25.03
CA GLY A 66 0.82 3.00 -23.97
C GLY A 66 0.93 2.40 -22.57
N THR A 67 0.88 3.29 -21.57
CA THR A 67 0.91 2.93 -20.14
C THR A 67 -0.33 3.50 -19.49
N ILE A 68 -0.99 2.69 -18.67
CA ILE A 68 -2.11 3.11 -17.84
C ILE A 68 -1.66 3.16 -16.38
N PHE A 69 -2.08 4.21 -15.69
CA PHE A 69 -1.88 4.40 -14.26
C PHE A 69 -3.24 4.26 -13.59
N VAL A 70 -3.34 3.36 -12.61
CA VAL A 70 -4.53 3.18 -11.77
C VAL A 70 -4.17 3.59 -10.37
N ARG A 71 -5.00 4.44 -9.77
CA ARG A 71 -4.89 4.87 -8.38
C ARG A 71 -6.14 4.46 -7.63
N ILE A 72 -5.96 3.92 -6.42
CA ILE A 72 -7.06 3.53 -5.53
C ILE A 72 -6.94 4.35 -4.25
N THR A 73 -8.06 4.91 -3.80
CA THR A 73 -8.18 5.65 -2.55
C THR A 73 -9.40 5.13 -1.81
N LYS A 74 -9.44 5.25 -0.47
CA LYS A 74 -10.64 4.91 0.28
C LYS A 74 -11.80 5.80 -0.17
N ALA A 75 -12.97 5.21 -0.35
CA ALA A 75 -14.18 5.99 -0.56
C ALA A 75 -14.52 6.74 0.74
N PRO A 76 -15.05 7.97 0.66
CA PRO A 76 -15.43 8.74 1.83
C PRO A 76 -16.56 8.03 2.59
N GLU A 77 -16.46 7.94 3.92
CA GLU A 77 -17.50 7.32 4.75
C GLU A 77 -18.78 8.16 4.85
N GLN A 78 -18.66 9.47 4.63
CA GLN A 78 -19.76 10.42 4.71
C GLN A 78 -19.78 11.32 3.48
N ASP A 79 -20.97 11.73 3.07
CA ASP A 79 -21.16 12.74 2.04
C ASP A 79 -20.78 14.12 2.59
N ALA A 80 -19.64 14.68 2.15
CA ALA A 80 -19.24 16.05 2.46
C ALA A 80 -20.09 17.10 1.70
N GLY A 81 -20.99 16.66 0.84
CA GLY A 81 -21.88 17.47 0.03
C GLY A 81 -21.25 17.95 -1.27
N GLU A 82 -21.99 18.83 -1.94
CA GLU A 82 -21.60 19.39 -3.22
C GLU A 82 -21.30 20.89 -3.11
N LEU A 83 -20.21 21.32 -3.74
CA LEU A 83 -19.94 22.72 -4.01
C LEU A 83 -20.51 23.12 -5.37
N ARG A 84 -21.47 24.05 -5.37
CA ARG A 84 -22.02 24.65 -6.59
C ARG A 84 -21.40 26.02 -6.80
N LEU A 85 -20.82 26.25 -7.98
CA LEU A 85 -20.15 27.50 -8.28
C LEU A 85 -20.25 27.86 -9.77
N GLN A 86 -20.15 29.15 -10.08
CA GLN A 86 -20.01 29.65 -11.44
C GLN A 86 -18.79 30.57 -11.48
N LEU A 87 -17.87 30.32 -12.40
CA LEU A 87 -16.66 31.12 -12.56
C LEU A 87 -16.79 32.07 -13.74
N ARG A 88 -16.05 33.18 -13.66
CA ARG A 88 -15.86 34.12 -14.75
C ARG A 88 -14.39 34.53 -14.83
N GLY A 89 -13.81 34.47 -16.01
CA GLY A 89 -12.51 35.07 -16.29
C GLY A 89 -12.65 36.56 -16.55
N ILE A 90 -11.68 37.36 -16.13
CA ILE A 90 -11.64 38.80 -16.39
C ILE A 90 -10.25 39.12 -16.93
N LYS A 91 -10.19 39.65 -18.16
CA LYS A 91 -8.93 40.03 -18.84
C LYS A 91 -7.86 38.94 -18.77
N LEU A 92 -8.25 37.71 -19.07
CA LEU A 92 -7.32 36.59 -19.14
C LEU A 92 -6.20 36.89 -20.15
N LYS A 93 -5.00 36.38 -19.86
CA LYS A 93 -3.85 36.52 -20.75
C LYS A 93 -4.13 35.78 -22.06
N ASN A 94 -4.03 36.47 -23.20
CA ASN A 94 -4.02 35.80 -24.50
C ASN A 94 -2.70 35.05 -24.68
N VAL A 95 -2.77 33.75 -24.95
CA VAL A 95 -1.59 32.92 -25.24
C VAL A 95 -1.56 32.44 -26.70
N ASP A 96 -2.64 32.67 -27.44
CA ASP A 96 -2.80 32.38 -28.87
C ASP A 96 -2.17 33.45 -29.80
N GLY A 97 -0.88 33.74 -29.61
CA GLY A 97 -0.07 34.55 -30.54
C GLY A 97 -0.67 35.91 -30.97
N PHE A 98 -0.19 36.44 -32.09
CA PHE A 98 -0.54 37.79 -32.58
C PHE A 98 -1.79 37.85 -33.48
N MET A 99 -2.30 36.69 -33.94
CA MET A 99 -3.45 36.60 -34.85
C MET A 99 -4.60 35.73 -34.31
N GLY A 100 -4.49 35.21 -33.09
CA GLY A 100 -5.49 34.38 -32.44
C GLY A 100 -5.95 34.97 -31.12
N LYS A 101 -7.04 34.42 -30.58
CA LYS A 101 -7.53 34.75 -29.25
C LYS A 101 -7.86 33.44 -28.55
N SER A 102 -7.32 33.27 -27.36
CA SER A 102 -7.43 32.03 -26.59
C SER A 102 -8.88 31.56 -26.40
N ASP A 103 -9.01 30.24 -26.35
CA ASP A 103 -10.20 29.45 -26.11
C ASP A 103 -10.18 28.88 -24.67
N PRO A 104 -10.39 29.68 -23.61
CA PRO A 104 -10.09 29.27 -22.24
C PRO A 104 -11.08 28.26 -21.65
N PHE A 105 -10.54 27.35 -20.84
CA PHE A 105 -11.25 26.49 -19.90
C PHE A 105 -10.51 26.45 -18.55
N PHE A 106 -11.17 26.04 -17.48
CA PHE A 106 -10.52 25.85 -16.18
C PHE A 106 -10.58 24.41 -15.68
N GLU A 107 -9.65 24.09 -14.78
CA GLU A 107 -9.60 22.85 -14.01
C GLU A 107 -9.58 23.18 -12.51
N LEU A 108 -10.39 22.47 -11.73
CA LEU A 108 -10.24 22.38 -10.28
C LEU A 108 -9.51 21.09 -9.95
N SER A 109 -8.42 21.17 -9.20
CA SER A 109 -7.59 20.03 -8.86
C SER A 109 -7.45 19.86 -7.35
N ALA A 110 -7.57 18.62 -6.89
CA ALA A 110 -7.26 18.22 -5.53
C ALA A 110 -5.75 17.97 -5.38
N LYS A 111 -5.21 18.26 -4.20
CA LYS A 111 -3.84 17.88 -3.83
C LYS A 111 -3.84 16.41 -3.43
N VAL A 112 -2.97 15.62 -4.05
CA VAL A 112 -2.95 14.18 -3.84
C VAL A 112 -1.53 13.65 -3.70
N ASP A 113 -1.33 12.68 -2.80
CA ASP A 113 -0.09 11.92 -2.76
C ASP A 113 -0.10 10.81 -3.83
N SER A 114 0.96 10.74 -4.61
CA SER A 114 1.12 9.85 -5.75
C SER A 114 2.51 9.20 -5.74
N ALA A 115 2.75 8.23 -6.62
CA ALA A 115 4.05 7.54 -6.68
C ALA A 115 5.28 8.49 -6.78
N GLY A 116 5.10 9.68 -7.36
CA GLY A 116 6.13 10.73 -7.48
C GLY A 116 6.11 11.80 -6.39
N GLY A 117 5.32 11.60 -5.33
CA GLY A 117 5.04 12.58 -4.27
C GLY A 117 3.76 13.39 -4.52
N LEU A 118 3.62 14.48 -3.76
CA LEU A 118 2.46 15.37 -3.81
C LEU A 118 2.29 15.98 -5.21
N THR A 119 1.11 15.81 -5.79
CA THR A 119 0.75 16.31 -7.12
C THR A 119 -0.67 16.84 -7.16
N TRP A 120 -1.01 17.56 -8.23
CA TRP A 120 -2.35 18.11 -8.47
C TRP A 120 -3.12 17.21 -9.45
N GLN A 121 -4.25 16.68 -8.99
CA GLN A 121 -5.13 15.83 -9.78
C GLN A 121 -6.42 16.57 -10.13
N PRO A 122 -6.74 16.79 -11.43
CA PRO A 122 -7.98 17.41 -11.83
C PRO A 122 -9.20 16.59 -11.39
N VAL A 123 -10.12 17.24 -10.69
CA VAL A 123 -11.40 16.67 -10.24
C VAL A 123 -12.54 17.18 -11.11
N TYR A 124 -12.46 18.43 -11.56
CA TYR A 124 -13.41 19.03 -12.48
C TYR A 124 -12.69 19.74 -13.63
N ARG A 125 -13.31 19.71 -14.82
CA ARG A 125 -12.89 20.48 -15.99
C ARG A 125 -14.12 21.10 -16.66
N SER A 126 -14.06 22.39 -16.96
CA SER A 126 -15.12 23.10 -17.68
C SER A 126 -15.11 22.81 -19.18
N GLU A 127 -16.17 23.28 -19.86
CA GLU A 127 -16.11 23.56 -21.29
C GLU A 127 -15.07 24.64 -21.60
N HIS A 128 -14.59 24.67 -22.85
CA HIS A 128 -13.84 25.80 -23.38
C HIS A 128 -14.80 26.82 -24.00
N ILE A 129 -14.46 28.10 -23.93
CA ILE A 129 -15.19 29.18 -24.58
C ILE A 129 -14.33 29.75 -25.68
N ASN A 130 -14.83 29.75 -26.92
CA ASN A 130 -14.03 30.16 -28.06
C ASN A 130 -13.72 31.67 -28.04
N ASN A 131 -12.46 32.03 -28.23
CA ASN A 131 -11.97 33.37 -28.49
C ASN A 131 -12.51 34.40 -27.49
N ASP A 132 -12.44 34.11 -26.19
CA ASP A 132 -12.93 34.98 -25.13
C ASP A 132 -11.95 35.09 -23.97
N LEU A 133 -11.48 36.31 -23.67
CA LEU A 133 -10.60 36.58 -22.53
C LEU A 133 -11.39 37.05 -21.30
N ASN A 134 -12.72 37.12 -21.39
CA ASN A 134 -13.61 37.39 -20.26
C ASN A 134 -14.72 36.33 -20.15
N PRO A 135 -14.36 35.03 -20.25
CA PRO A 135 -15.32 33.93 -20.36
C PRO A 135 -16.23 33.88 -19.14
N LYS A 136 -17.51 33.59 -19.36
CA LYS A 136 -18.44 33.18 -18.30
C LYS A 136 -18.80 31.72 -18.53
N TRP A 137 -18.21 30.84 -17.73
CA TRP A 137 -18.43 29.40 -17.85
C TRP A 137 -19.79 29.00 -17.25
N ALA A 138 -20.28 27.83 -17.66
CA ALA A 138 -21.46 27.21 -17.09
C ALA A 138 -21.28 26.99 -15.58
N ALA A 139 -22.41 27.05 -14.85
CA ALA A 139 -22.40 26.66 -13.44
C ALA A 139 -22.01 25.18 -13.33
N LEU A 140 -21.20 24.87 -12.33
CA LEU A 140 -20.75 23.51 -12.05
C LEU A 140 -21.20 23.09 -10.66
N THR A 141 -21.22 21.78 -10.47
CA THR A 141 -21.39 21.12 -9.19
C THR A 141 -20.23 20.15 -9.04
N VAL A 142 -19.50 20.22 -7.94
CA VAL A 142 -18.38 19.32 -7.66
C VAL A 142 -18.53 18.73 -6.26
N ASP A 143 -18.26 17.44 -6.16
CA ASP A 143 -18.27 16.68 -4.91
C ASP A 143 -17.10 17.14 -4.01
N LEU A 144 -17.40 17.50 -2.77
CA LEU A 144 -16.42 18.02 -1.80
C LEU A 144 -15.47 16.94 -1.27
N ASN A 145 -15.91 15.69 -1.20
CA ASN A 145 -15.00 14.60 -0.89
C ASN A 145 -13.96 14.41 -1.99
N ARG A 146 -14.36 14.56 -3.26
CA ARG A 146 -13.41 14.44 -4.37
C ARG A 146 -12.45 15.62 -4.45
N LEU A 147 -12.94 16.83 -4.19
CA LEU A 147 -12.15 18.05 -4.33
C LEU A 147 -11.15 18.23 -3.18
N CYS A 148 -11.53 17.86 -1.96
CA CYS A 148 -10.75 18.19 -0.76
C CYS A 148 -10.86 17.15 0.36
N ALA A 149 -11.28 15.91 0.07
CA ALA A 149 -11.45 14.84 1.07
C ALA A 149 -12.36 15.23 2.25
N GLY A 150 -13.30 16.16 2.02
CA GLY A 150 -14.20 16.70 3.04
C GLY A 150 -13.60 17.81 3.92
N ASP A 151 -12.29 18.04 3.84
CA ASP A 151 -11.61 19.15 4.53
C ASP A 151 -11.69 20.43 3.70
N LEU A 152 -12.58 21.35 4.09
CA LEU A 152 -12.82 22.59 3.35
C LEU A 152 -11.65 23.58 3.36
N ASP A 153 -10.66 23.38 4.22
CA ASP A 153 -9.43 24.18 4.30
C ASP A 153 -8.24 23.54 3.56
N SER A 154 -8.38 22.29 3.12
CA SER A 154 -7.36 21.62 2.32
C SER A 154 -7.07 22.39 1.01
N PRO A 155 -5.79 22.53 0.63
CA PRO A 155 -5.41 23.24 -0.59
C PRO A 155 -6.01 22.64 -1.85
N ILE A 156 -6.65 23.47 -2.67
CA ILE A 156 -7.13 23.18 -4.02
C ILE A 156 -6.43 24.08 -5.02
N LEU A 157 -6.19 23.58 -6.24
CA LEU A 157 -5.58 24.35 -7.32
C LEU A 157 -6.61 24.64 -8.40
N LEU A 158 -6.82 25.93 -8.67
CA LEU A 158 -7.57 26.38 -9.85
C LEU A 158 -6.57 26.77 -10.94
N SER A 159 -6.68 26.12 -12.09
CA SER A 159 -5.83 26.40 -13.26
C SER A 159 -6.68 26.77 -14.47
N VAL A 160 -6.26 27.78 -15.23
CA VAL A 160 -6.89 28.21 -16.48
C VAL A 160 -5.96 27.87 -17.65
N TRP A 161 -6.52 27.27 -18.68
CA TRP A 161 -5.80 26.74 -19.83
C TRP A 161 -6.44 27.22 -21.12
N ASP A 162 -5.61 27.37 -22.15
CA ASP A 162 -6.04 27.57 -23.52
C ASP A 162 -6.23 26.22 -24.22
N TRP A 163 -7.36 26.03 -24.91
CA TRP A 163 -7.67 24.81 -25.65
C TRP A 163 -7.17 24.91 -27.09
N GLU A 164 -6.32 23.98 -27.54
CA GLU A 164 -5.91 23.90 -28.95
C GLU A 164 -6.52 22.69 -29.67
N LYS A 165 -6.87 22.87 -30.95
CA LYS A 165 -7.42 21.80 -31.82
C LYS A 165 -6.51 20.58 -31.96
N ASN A 166 -5.20 20.75 -31.80
CA ASN A 166 -4.20 19.68 -31.90
C ASN A 166 -4.05 18.84 -30.61
N GLY A 167 -4.82 19.16 -29.56
CA GLY A 167 -4.77 18.47 -28.25
C GLY A 167 -3.68 18.99 -27.29
N LYS A 168 -2.90 20.00 -27.69
CA LYS A 168 -2.04 20.76 -26.77
C LYS A 168 -2.89 21.73 -25.96
N ARG A 169 -2.35 22.14 -24.82
CA ARG A 169 -2.94 23.15 -23.95
C ARG A 169 -1.84 24.06 -23.42
N GLN A 170 -2.13 25.36 -23.36
CA GLN A 170 -1.18 26.35 -22.84
C GLN A 170 -1.71 26.92 -21.53
N SER A 171 -0.84 27.06 -20.53
CA SER A 171 -1.25 27.62 -19.24
C SER A 171 -1.48 29.13 -19.38
N MET A 172 -2.66 29.59 -18.97
CA MET A 172 -2.99 31.02 -18.90
C MET A 172 -2.80 31.58 -17.48
N GLY A 173 -2.78 30.71 -16.47
CA GLY A 173 -2.51 31.06 -15.08
C GLY A 173 -3.12 30.03 -14.11
N SER A 174 -2.69 30.09 -12.85
CA SER A 174 -3.22 29.25 -11.77
C SER A 174 -3.03 29.91 -10.41
N PHE A 175 -3.85 29.52 -9.44
CA PHE A 175 -3.67 29.89 -8.04
C PHE A 175 -4.16 28.79 -7.11
N GLU A 176 -3.56 28.71 -5.92
CA GLU A 176 -3.98 27.82 -4.83
C GLU A 176 -4.94 28.55 -3.89
N THR A 177 -5.95 27.84 -3.39
CA THR A 177 -6.93 28.33 -2.42
C THR A 177 -7.51 27.15 -1.63
N SER A 178 -8.63 27.33 -0.92
CA SER A 178 -9.42 26.26 -0.30
C SER A 178 -10.90 26.44 -0.64
N VAL A 179 -11.76 25.51 -0.27
CA VAL A 179 -13.22 25.70 -0.45
C VAL A 179 -13.70 26.89 0.39
N ASN A 180 -13.24 27.01 1.64
CA ASN A 180 -13.51 28.18 2.47
C ASN A 180 -12.93 29.47 1.87
N GLY A 181 -11.75 29.40 1.25
CA GLY A 181 -11.16 30.50 0.48
C GLY A 181 -12.05 30.95 -0.69
N LEU A 182 -12.63 29.99 -1.43
CA LEU A 182 -13.59 30.31 -2.50
C LEU A 182 -14.87 30.92 -1.94
N LEU A 183 -15.46 30.35 -0.90
CA LEU A 183 -16.72 30.83 -0.30
C LEU A 183 -16.57 32.26 0.27
N SER A 184 -15.46 32.53 0.97
CA SER A 184 -15.17 33.86 1.51
C SER A 184 -14.99 34.91 0.41
N SER A 185 -14.45 34.53 -0.75
CA SER A 185 -14.32 35.44 -1.90
C SER A 185 -15.67 35.87 -2.51
N VAL A 186 -16.72 35.06 -2.34
CA VAL A 186 -18.10 35.38 -2.78
C VAL A 186 -18.78 36.35 -1.82
N THR A 187 -18.49 36.26 -0.51
CA THR A 187 -19.16 37.09 0.52
C THR A 187 -18.79 38.59 0.49
N ASN A 188 -17.76 38.98 -0.26
CA ASN A 188 -17.46 40.40 -0.53
C ASN A 188 -18.39 41.03 -1.60
N GLY A 189 -19.36 40.28 -2.12
CA GLY A 189 -20.44 40.73 -3.00
C GLY A 189 -21.80 40.17 -2.60
N ALA A 190 -22.27 40.48 -1.40
CA ALA A 190 -23.63 40.31 -0.85
C ALA A 190 -24.42 38.99 -1.08
N SER A 191 -24.70 38.35 0.07
CA SER A 191 -25.82 37.45 0.44
C SER A 191 -25.84 36.00 -0.06
N GLY A 192 -25.61 35.07 0.88
CA GLY A 192 -25.89 33.64 0.71
C GLY A 192 -25.34 32.80 1.87
N SER A 193 -26.21 32.46 2.82
CA SER A 193 -26.04 31.64 4.04
C SER A 193 -24.86 30.66 4.08
N ALA A 194 -24.00 30.83 5.09
CA ALA A 194 -23.03 29.82 5.52
C ALA A 194 -23.77 28.57 6.02
N LYS A 195 -23.43 27.40 5.46
CA LYS A 195 -23.78 26.11 6.05
C LYS A 195 -22.65 25.68 6.98
N THR A 196 -22.98 25.54 8.25
CA THR A 196 -22.13 24.91 9.26
C THR A 196 -21.87 23.45 8.84
N VAL A 197 -20.60 23.08 8.69
CA VAL A 197 -20.18 21.67 8.57
C VAL A 197 -19.89 21.17 9.98
N ASP A 198 -20.64 20.16 10.42
CA ASP A 198 -20.51 19.55 11.73
C ASP A 198 -19.31 18.59 11.73
N LEU A 199 -18.17 19.04 12.29
CA LEU A 199 -16.90 18.30 12.31
C LEU A 199 -16.73 17.38 13.53
N ALA A 200 -17.80 17.10 14.27
CA ALA A 200 -17.72 16.32 15.51
C ALA A 200 -18.19 14.87 15.35
N LYS A 201 -17.41 14.05 14.62
CA LYS A 201 -17.35 12.59 14.87
C LYS A 201 -15.89 12.16 14.87
N ALA A 202 -15.44 11.61 16.00
CA ALA A 202 -14.08 11.10 16.15
C ALA A 202 -13.79 10.09 15.02
N PHE A 203 -12.92 10.48 14.09
CA PHE A 203 -12.44 9.62 13.02
C PHE A 203 -11.55 8.55 13.65
N VAL A 204 -11.99 7.29 13.61
CA VAL A 204 -11.14 6.15 13.93
C VAL A 204 -10.59 5.63 12.61
N PRO A 205 -9.29 5.83 12.32
CA PRO A 205 -8.70 5.40 11.06
C PRO A 205 -8.77 3.88 10.92
N SER A 206 -9.25 3.40 9.78
CA SER A 206 -9.18 2.00 9.37
C SER A 206 -7.82 1.68 8.74
N PHE A 207 -7.50 0.41 8.59
CA PHE A 207 -6.27 -0.03 7.90
C PHE A 207 -6.12 0.56 6.49
N VAL A 208 -7.21 0.65 5.72
CA VAL A 208 -7.19 1.26 4.38
C VAL A 208 -6.89 2.76 4.44
N ASP A 209 -7.28 3.46 5.52
CA ASP A 209 -6.90 4.87 5.72
C ASP A 209 -5.39 5.01 5.89
N TYR A 210 -4.74 4.11 6.62
CA TYR A 210 -3.28 4.13 6.75
C TYR A 210 -2.60 3.86 5.41
N LEU A 211 -3.02 2.82 4.67
CA LEU A 211 -2.44 2.52 3.36
C LEU A 211 -2.62 3.70 2.40
N THR A 212 -3.84 4.25 2.34
CA THR A 212 -4.16 5.37 1.42
C THR A 212 -3.67 6.73 1.90
N GLY A 213 -3.35 6.85 3.19
CA GLY A 213 -2.64 7.97 3.81
C GLY A 213 -1.12 7.91 3.63
N GLY A 214 -0.61 6.89 2.93
CA GLY A 214 0.80 6.77 2.57
C GLY A 214 1.67 6.02 3.59
N CYS A 215 1.05 5.22 4.47
CA CYS A 215 1.75 4.25 5.30
C CYS A 215 2.35 3.13 4.45
N GLU A 216 3.66 2.96 4.54
CA GLU A 216 4.39 1.88 3.87
C GLU A 216 4.40 0.65 4.77
N LEU A 217 3.94 -0.49 4.26
CA LEU A 217 4.14 -1.77 4.91
C LEU A 217 5.47 -2.36 4.46
N GLU A 218 6.22 -2.92 5.40
CA GLU A 218 7.50 -3.57 5.14
C GLU A 218 7.50 -5.00 5.67
N MET A 219 7.88 -5.98 4.85
CA MET A 219 8.05 -7.36 5.30
C MET A 219 9.48 -7.63 5.77
N CYS A 220 9.61 -8.36 6.87
CA CYS A 220 10.86 -8.97 7.34
C CYS A 220 10.64 -10.47 7.49
N VAL A 221 11.60 -11.31 7.11
CA VAL A 221 11.45 -12.78 7.21
C VAL A 221 12.50 -13.33 8.16
N ALA A 222 12.11 -14.25 9.05
CA ALA A 222 12.99 -15.01 9.92
C ALA A 222 12.76 -16.51 9.71
N ILE A 223 13.83 -17.25 9.42
CA ILE A 223 13.78 -18.68 9.09
C ILE A 223 14.47 -19.49 10.18
N ASP A 224 13.78 -20.50 10.68
CA ASP A 224 14.31 -21.47 11.61
C ASP A 224 15.34 -22.37 10.93
N PHE A 225 16.53 -22.50 11.52
CA PHE A 225 17.59 -23.42 11.10
C PHE A 225 18.02 -24.34 12.27
N THR A 226 17.10 -24.64 13.19
CA THR A 226 17.32 -25.59 14.28
C THR A 226 17.34 -27.03 13.78
N GLY A 227 17.99 -27.91 14.54
CA GLY A 227 18.22 -29.31 14.22
C GLY A 227 16.96 -30.18 14.25
N SER A 228 15.84 -29.71 14.82
CA SER A 228 14.52 -30.38 14.75
C SER A 228 14.08 -30.63 13.31
N ASN A 229 14.43 -29.71 12.41
CA ASN A 229 14.14 -29.79 10.99
C ASN A 229 14.83 -30.95 10.25
N GLY A 230 15.83 -31.58 10.88
CA GLY A 230 16.63 -32.66 10.31
C GLY A 230 17.73 -32.20 9.37
N ASP A 231 18.58 -33.13 8.93
CA ASP A 231 19.71 -32.84 8.04
C ASP A 231 19.19 -32.43 6.64
N PRO A 232 19.51 -31.23 6.13
CA PRO A 232 19.00 -30.70 4.85
C PRO A 232 19.53 -31.48 3.63
N ARG A 233 20.50 -32.38 3.83
CA ARG A 233 21.02 -33.27 2.79
C ARG A 233 20.24 -34.57 2.67
N LYS A 234 19.39 -34.89 3.65
CA LYS A 234 18.61 -36.13 3.69
C LYS A 234 17.23 -35.92 3.06
N PRO A 235 16.84 -36.71 2.05
CA PRO A 235 15.50 -36.65 1.50
C PRO A 235 14.42 -36.79 2.58
N GLY A 236 13.38 -35.96 2.50
CA GLY A 236 12.24 -35.98 3.42
C GLY A 236 12.38 -35.11 4.67
N THR A 237 13.52 -34.43 4.87
CA THR A 237 13.63 -33.38 5.89
C THR A 237 13.03 -32.06 5.40
N LEU A 238 12.65 -31.17 6.32
CA LEU A 238 11.87 -29.97 5.98
C LEU A 238 12.66 -28.95 5.14
N HIS A 239 13.99 -28.97 5.26
CA HIS A 239 14.91 -28.13 4.47
C HIS A 239 15.54 -28.87 3.27
N TYR A 240 15.10 -30.09 2.96
CA TYR A 240 15.70 -30.84 1.85
C TYR A 240 15.55 -30.10 0.53
N ILE A 241 16.66 -29.72 -0.12
CA ILE A 241 16.61 -29.08 -1.44
C ILE A 241 16.47 -30.17 -2.50
N HIS A 242 15.30 -30.27 -3.13
CA HIS A 242 15.04 -31.31 -4.10
C HIS A 242 15.82 -31.07 -5.42
N PRO A 243 16.59 -32.05 -5.93
CA PRO A 243 17.33 -31.90 -7.19
C PRO A 243 16.45 -31.72 -8.43
N ASP A 244 15.20 -32.15 -8.38
CA ASP A 244 14.21 -32.06 -9.47
C ASP A 244 13.46 -30.73 -9.52
N GLY A 245 13.79 -29.80 -8.61
CA GLY A 245 13.17 -28.48 -8.53
C GLY A 245 11.86 -28.44 -7.74
N GLN A 246 11.43 -29.54 -7.11
CA GLN A 246 10.31 -29.49 -6.17
C GLN A 246 10.64 -28.61 -4.95
N LEU A 247 9.66 -27.84 -4.50
CA LEU A 247 9.81 -26.98 -3.33
C LEU A 247 9.65 -27.81 -2.03
N ASN A 248 10.57 -27.65 -1.09
CA ASN A 248 10.36 -28.12 0.28
C ASN A 248 9.32 -27.28 1.02
N ASP A 249 9.00 -27.65 2.26
CA ASP A 249 7.89 -27.02 2.97
C ASP A 249 8.17 -25.57 3.36
N TYR A 250 9.43 -25.22 3.65
CA TYR A 250 9.84 -23.81 3.82
C TYR A 250 9.72 -23.02 2.53
N GLU A 251 10.19 -23.55 1.40
CA GLU A 251 10.08 -22.87 0.10
C GLU A 251 8.62 -22.68 -0.32
N LYS A 252 7.75 -23.66 -0.04
CA LYS A 252 6.30 -23.54 -0.25
C LYS A 252 5.71 -22.44 0.63
N ALA A 253 6.04 -22.41 1.91
CA ALA A 253 5.54 -21.40 2.85
C ALA A 253 6.02 -19.99 2.48
N LEU A 254 7.33 -19.81 2.22
CA LEU A 254 7.92 -18.56 1.75
C LEU A 254 7.25 -18.07 0.46
N THR A 255 6.99 -18.97 -0.49
CA THR A 255 6.32 -18.61 -1.73
C THR A 255 4.87 -18.20 -1.47
N ALA A 256 4.12 -19.00 -0.72
CA ALA A 256 2.69 -18.79 -0.52
C ALA A 256 2.40 -17.56 0.34
N ILE A 257 3.00 -17.49 1.53
CA ILE A 257 2.78 -16.43 2.53
C ILE A 257 3.55 -15.17 2.15
N GLY A 258 4.78 -15.31 1.66
CA GLY A 258 5.53 -14.17 1.14
C GLY A 258 4.76 -13.44 0.03
N SER A 259 4.15 -14.16 -0.92
CA SER A 259 3.33 -13.54 -1.99
C SER A 259 2.01 -12.94 -1.51
N ILE A 260 1.60 -13.19 -0.26
CA ILE A 260 0.43 -12.56 0.36
C ILE A 260 0.83 -11.19 0.90
N VAL A 261 1.91 -11.15 1.68
CA VAL A 261 2.41 -9.93 2.34
C VAL A 261 3.10 -8.99 1.34
N ASP A 262 3.83 -9.54 0.36
CA ASP A 262 4.52 -8.81 -0.74
C ASP A 262 3.58 -7.90 -1.55
N ARG A 263 2.26 -8.17 -1.56
CA ARG A 263 1.28 -7.31 -2.25
C ARG A 263 1.16 -5.92 -1.63
N TYR A 264 1.46 -5.82 -0.35
CA TYR A 264 1.34 -4.58 0.42
C TYR A 264 2.70 -3.91 0.66
N ASP A 265 3.79 -4.61 0.37
CA ASP A 265 5.13 -4.06 0.46
C ASP A 265 5.39 -3.05 -0.66
N SER A 266 6.00 -1.93 -0.29
CA SER A 266 6.13 -0.79 -1.19
C SER A 266 7.34 -0.86 -2.13
N ASP A 267 8.42 -1.52 -1.72
CA ASP A 267 9.70 -1.56 -2.45
C ASP A 267 10.14 -2.96 -2.86
N HIS A 268 9.47 -3.99 -2.34
CA HIS A 268 9.74 -5.40 -2.56
C HIS A 268 11.15 -5.82 -2.13
N LYS A 269 11.70 -5.19 -1.09
CA LYS A 269 13.02 -5.47 -0.53
C LYS A 269 12.93 -5.97 0.89
N TYR A 270 13.55 -7.11 1.14
CA TYR A 270 13.28 -7.87 2.35
C TYR A 270 14.54 -8.17 3.15
N PRO A 271 14.63 -7.70 4.41
CA PRO A 271 15.54 -8.28 5.38
C PRO A 271 15.16 -9.73 5.63
N VAL A 272 16.15 -10.63 5.50
CA VAL A 272 15.96 -12.05 5.78
C VAL A 272 16.96 -12.49 6.84
N LEU A 273 16.42 -13.03 7.91
CA LEU A 273 17.12 -13.48 9.09
C LEU A 273 17.02 -15.01 9.22
N GLY A 274 18.01 -15.59 9.86
CA GLY A 274 18.00 -16.97 10.30
C GLY A 274 18.24 -17.04 11.81
N PHE A 275 17.78 -18.12 12.43
CA PHE A 275 18.02 -18.37 13.85
C PHE A 275 18.21 -19.86 14.16
N GLY A 276 18.85 -20.16 15.29
CA GLY A 276 18.98 -21.53 15.80
C GLY A 276 20.09 -22.36 15.16
N ALA A 277 21.08 -21.72 14.54
CA ALA A 277 22.18 -22.40 13.87
C ALA A 277 23.55 -22.01 14.42
N LYS A 278 24.57 -22.83 14.14
CA LYS A 278 25.96 -22.60 14.51
C LYS A 278 26.81 -22.15 13.34
N TYR A 279 27.63 -21.15 13.59
CA TYR A 279 28.73 -20.72 12.73
C TYR A 279 30.04 -20.83 13.50
N GLY A 280 31.01 -21.59 12.98
CA GLY A 280 32.28 -21.79 13.69
C GLY A 280 32.12 -22.40 15.10
N GLY A 281 31.05 -23.16 15.34
CA GLY A 281 30.73 -23.77 16.64
C GLY A 281 29.90 -22.89 17.59
N VAL A 282 29.71 -21.61 17.28
CA VAL A 282 28.93 -20.66 18.11
C VAL A 282 27.49 -20.62 17.63
N VAL A 283 26.53 -20.80 18.54
CA VAL A 283 25.09 -20.69 18.23
C VAL A 283 24.73 -19.23 18.01
N GLN A 284 23.95 -18.96 16.96
CA GLN A 284 23.39 -17.66 16.62
C GLN A 284 21.87 -17.78 16.55
N HIS A 285 21.15 -16.92 17.30
CA HIS A 285 19.69 -16.84 17.26
C HIS A 285 19.18 -15.64 16.45
N CYS A 286 20.07 -14.90 15.79
CA CYS A 286 19.74 -13.96 14.73
C CYS A 286 20.96 -13.73 13.84
N PHE A 287 20.87 -14.08 12.57
CA PHE A 287 21.91 -13.84 11.57
C PHE A 287 21.33 -13.51 10.20
N GLN A 288 22.06 -12.77 9.37
CA GLN A 288 21.60 -12.43 8.02
C GLN A 288 21.64 -13.66 7.09
N VAL A 289 20.54 -13.89 6.37
CA VAL A 289 20.45 -14.89 5.32
C VAL A 289 20.65 -14.19 3.97
N GLY A 290 21.77 -14.50 3.31
CA GLY A 290 22.12 -13.92 2.02
C GLY A 290 23.22 -12.86 2.10
N PRO A 291 23.66 -12.37 0.93
CA PRO A 291 24.87 -11.53 0.83
C PRO A 291 24.64 -10.06 1.21
N SER A 292 23.39 -9.61 1.28
CA SER A 292 23.01 -8.21 1.49
C SER A 292 21.99 -8.08 2.63
N ALA A 293 21.91 -6.87 3.19
CA ALA A 293 20.95 -6.55 4.27
C ALA A 293 19.50 -6.75 3.84
N GLU A 294 19.20 -6.54 2.56
CA GLU A 294 17.89 -6.73 1.94
C GLU A 294 18.04 -7.54 0.65
N LEU A 295 17.02 -8.33 0.32
CA LEU A 295 16.95 -9.16 -0.87
C LEU A 295 15.78 -8.72 -1.76
N ASP A 296 15.99 -8.77 -3.08
CA ASP A 296 14.98 -8.36 -4.06
C ASP A 296 13.92 -9.45 -4.27
N GLY A 297 12.70 -9.19 -3.80
CA GLY A 297 11.54 -10.04 -4.04
C GLY A 297 11.62 -11.42 -3.38
N ILE A 298 10.52 -12.18 -3.49
CA ILE A 298 10.46 -13.58 -3.01
C ILE A 298 11.51 -14.47 -3.69
N GLY A 299 11.85 -14.19 -4.96
CA GLY A 299 12.90 -14.89 -5.68
C GLY A 299 14.27 -14.75 -4.99
N GLY A 300 14.64 -13.53 -4.59
CA GLY A 300 15.87 -13.27 -3.85
C GLY A 300 15.92 -14.00 -2.51
N ILE A 301 14.80 -14.03 -1.78
CA ILE A 301 14.67 -14.79 -0.52
C ILE A 301 14.94 -16.29 -0.76
N LEU A 302 14.31 -16.90 -1.77
CA LEU A 302 14.47 -18.32 -2.08
C LEU A 302 15.92 -18.65 -2.49
N ASP A 303 16.57 -17.79 -3.26
CA ASP A 303 17.95 -17.98 -3.67
C ASP A 303 18.92 -17.90 -2.49
N ALA A 304 18.74 -16.91 -1.60
CA ALA A 304 19.54 -16.78 -0.38
C ALA A 304 19.32 -17.96 0.58
N TYR A 305 18.06 -18.38 0.77
CA TYR A 305 17.71 -19.55 1.56
C TYR A 305 18.41 -20.82 1.05
N ARG A 306 18.41 -21.08 -0.26
CA ARG A 306 19.13 -22.24 -0.82
C ARG A 306 20.65 -22.14 -0.67
N GLN A 307 21.19 -20.93 -0.70
CA GLN A 307 22.63 -20.68 -0.57
C GLN A 307 23.13 -20.80 0.88
N VAL A 308 22.28 -20.54 1.88
CA VAL A 308 22.68 -20.53 3.29
C VAL A 308 23.31 -21.86 3.73
N PHE A 309 22.81 -22.99 3.23
CA PHE A 309 23.34 -24.33 3.54
C PHE A 309 24.75 -24.58 2.99
N ARG A 310 25.29 -23.68 2.16
CA ARG A 310 26.67 -23.75 1.64
C ARG A 310 27.67 -22.93 2.47
N THR A 311 27.20 -22.17 3.47
CA THR A 311 28.02 -21.20 4.23
C THR A 311 28.80 -21.81 5.41
N GLY A 312 28.72 -23.13 5.60
CA GLY A 312 29.27 -23.80 6.80
C GLY A 312 28.32 -23.76 8.00
N LEU A 313 27.08 -23.31 7.81
CA LEU A 313 26.01 -23.39 8.79
C LEU A 313 25.83 -24.83 9.29
N THR A 314 25.78 -24.99 10.61
CA THR A 314 25.41 -26.25 11.25
C THR A 314 24.12 -26.05 12.04
N MET A 315 23.04 -26.72 11.65
CA MET A 315 21.75 -26.59 12.33
C MET A 315 21.85 -27.02 13.79
N SER A 316 21.28 -26.23 14.70
CA SER A 316 21.46 -26.41 16.15
C SER A 316 20.17 -26.09 16.92
N GLY A 317 20.22 -25.24 17.94
CA GLY A 317 19.14 -25.03 18.88
C GLY A 317 19.69 -24.34 20.12
N PRO A 318 18.82 -23.89 21.04
CA PRO A 318 17.36 -24.05 21.05
C PRO A 318 16.58 -23.21 20.01
N THR A 319 15.27 -23.43 19.90
CA THR A 319 14.33 -22.59 19.14
C THR A 319 13.94 -21.38 20.00
N VAL A 320 14.49 -20.21 19.67
CA VAL A 320 14.35 -18.96 20.45
C VAL A 320 14.10 -17.79 19.51
N PHE A 321 13.04 -17.01 19.75
CA PHE A 321 12.65 -15.88 18.91
C PHE A 321 13.10 -14.52 19.44
N ALA A 322 13.64 -14.43 20.66
CA ALA A 322 13.93 -13.17 21.32
C ALA A 322 14.86 -12.25 20.49
N GLU A 323 15.94 -12.79 19.91
CA GLU A 323 16.88 -11.99 19.13
C GLU A 323 16.28 -11.48 17.81
N VAL A 324 15.52 -12.32 17.09
CA VAL A 324 14.83 -11.91 15.84
C VAL A 324 13.72 -10.90 16.11
N LEU A 325 12.95 -11.05 17.20
CA LEU A 325 11.93 -10.09 17.62
C LEU A 325 12.55 -8.74 17.97
N ASN A 326 13.63 -8.74 18.76
CA ASN A 326 14.35 -7.52 19.13
C ASN A 326 14.92 -6.81 17.91
N PHE A 327 15.51 -7.55 16.97
CA PHE A 327 16.00 -7.00 15.71
C PHE A 327 14.88 -6.35 14.90
N ALA A 328 13.76 -7.07 14.70
CA ALA A 328 12.64 -6.57 13.92
C ALA A 328 12.01 -5.33 14.55
N ALA A 329 11.82 -5.32 15.86
CA ALA A 329 11.27 -4.18 16.59
C ALA A 329 12.19 -2.95 16.52
N ALA A 330 13.51 -3.13 16.68
CA ALA A 330 14.49 -2.06 16.53
C ALA A 330 14.52 -1.49 15.11
N SER A 331 14.53 -2.38 14.10
CA SER A 331 14.46 -2.00 12.68
C SER A 331 13.17 -1.23 12.37
N ALA A 332 12.02 -1.71 12.85
CA ALA A 332 10.73 -1.07 12.65
C ALA A 332 10.68 0.36 13.24
N ARG A 333 11.19 0.55 14.46
CA ARG A 333 11.31 1.88 15.09
C ARG A 333 12.18 2.82 14.27
N SER A 334 13.39 2.37 13.90
CA SER A 334 14.32 3.17 13.10
C SER A 334 13.68 3.63 11.79
N ARG A 335 12.97 2.72 11.11
CA ARG A 335 12.33 3.02 9.84
C ARG A 335 11.14 3.97 9.97
N GLN A 336 10.35 3.83 11.03
CA GLN A 336 9.25 4.73 11.32
C GLN A 336 9.74 6.14 11.65
N ASP A 337 10.84 6.27 12.38
CA ASP A 337 11.46 7.57 12.64
C ASP A 337 11.96 8.25 11.36
N GLU A 338 12.52 7.48 10.43
CA GLU A 338 12.89 7.98 9.10
C GLU A 338 11.65 8.41 8.28
N ALA A 339 10.59 7.60 8.26
CA ALA A 339 9.36 7.91 7.56
C ALA A 339 8.74 9.23 8.06
N ARG A 340 8.69 9.41 9.39
CA ARG A 340 8.16 10.62 10.05
C ARG A 340 8.89 11.89 9.63
N ARG A 341 10.21 11.84 9.43
CA ARG A 341 11.00 13.00 8.96
C ARG A 341 10.57 13.48 7.57
N SER A 342 9.96 12.61 6.78
CA SER A 342 9.43 12.91 5.46
C SER A 342 7.90 13.06 5.44
N ASN A 343 7.26 13.20 6.62
CA ASN A 343 5.81 13.24 6.79
C ASN A 343 5.11 11.99 6.21
N ARG A 344 5.72 10.82 6.41
CA ARG A 344 5.21 9.50 6.01
C ARG A 344 5.13 8.57 7.22
N GLN A 345 4.56 7.39 7.01
CA GLN A 345 4.46 6.33 8.02
C GLN A 345 5.04 5.05 7.46
N ALA A 346 5.62 4.23 8.33
CA ALA A 346 6.12 2.89 8.02
C ALA A 346 5.73 1.93 9.16
N TYR A 347 5.33 0.73 8.79
CA TYR A 347 4.92 -0.32 9.72
C TYR A 347 5.43 -1.68 9.22
N LYS A 348 5.97 -2.49 10.13
CA LYS A 348 6.68 -3.73 9.79
C LYS A 348 5.83 -4.96 10.07
N VAL A 349 5.89 -5.95 9.19
CA VAL A 349 5.35 -7.29 9.39
C VAL A 349 6.50 -8.28 9.41
N LEU A 350 6.79 -8.87 10.57
CA LEU A 350 7.77 -9.94 10.72
C LEU A 350 7.10 -11.30 10.49
N LEU A 351 7.60 -12.06 9.52
CA LEU A 351 7.19 -13.43 9.24
C LEU A 351 8.23 -14.41 9.81
N ILE A 352 7.88 -15.19 10.83
CA ILE A 352 8.74 -16.22 11.43
C ILE A 352 8.29 -17.59 10.92
N LEU A 353 9.18 -18.36 10.29
CA LEU A 353 8.91 -19.73 9.84
C LEU A 353 9.63 -20.70 10.77
N THR A 354 8.92 -21.66 11.36
CA THR A 354 9.47 -22.65 12.31
C THR A 354 8.80 -24.01 12.15
N ASP A 355 9.50 -25.10 12.51
CA ASP A 355 8.95 -26.46 12.48
C ASP A 355 8.43 -26.97 13.83
N GLY A 356 8.57 -26.19 14.90
CA GLY A 356 8.26 -26.67 16.23
C GLY A 356 7.90 -25.57 17.22
N ALA A 357 7.45 -26.01 18.39
CA ALA A 357 7.19 -25.16 19.54
C ALA A 357 8.43 -24.39 19.98
N VAL A 358 8.22 -23.18 20.50
CA VAL A 358 9.28 -22.43 21.20
C VAL A 358 9.81 -23.22 22.39
N THR A 359 11.11 -23.06 22.66
CA THR A 359 11.75 -23.74 23.80
C THR A 359 11.24 -23.21 25.14
N SER A 360 10.85 -21.94 25.18
CA SER A 360 10.27 -21.27 26.35
C SER A 360 9.14 -20.35 25.92
N VAL A 361 7.94 -20.65 26.41
CA VAL A 361 6.72 -19.85 26.17
C VAL A 361 6.85 -18.50 26.89
N GLU A 362 7.37 -18.51 28.12
CA GLU A 362 7.55 -17.32 28.95
C GLU A 362 8.55 -16.33 28.34
N GLU A 363 9.68 -16.81 27.81
CA GLU A 363 10.66 -15.95 27.13
C GLU A 363 10.07 -15.34 25.86
N THR A 364 9.28 -16.12 25.11
CA THR A 364 8.62 -15.65 23.89
C THR A 364 7.58 -14.58 24.21
N LYS A 365 6.75 -14.79 25.23
CA LYS A 365 5.81 -13.78 25.74
C LYS A 365 6.51 -12.51 26.19
N HIS A 366 7.61 -12.64 26.93
CA HIS A 366 8.39 -11.49 27.37
C HIS A 366 8.95 -10.69 26.18
N ALA A 367 9.50 -11.39 25.17
CA ALA A 367 10.02 -10.76 23.97
C ALA A 367 8.91 -10.08 23.12
N LEU A 368 7.74 -10.69 23.00
CA LEU A 368 6.58 -10.08 22.33
C LEU A 368 6.09 -8.83 23.06
N ASN A 369 5.93 -8.89 24.39
CA ASN A 369 5.58 -7.72 25.19
C ASN A 369 6.59 -6.58 25.04
N ALA A 370 7.90 -6.91 25.07
CA ALA A 370 8.96 -5.93 24.90
C ALA A 370 9.01 -5.30 23.48
N ALA A 371 8.44 -5.98 22.48
CA ALA A 371 8.31 -5.49 21.12
C ALA A 371 6.96 -4.81 20.82
N SER A 372 5.98 -4.89 21.74
CA SER A 372 4.59 -4.47 21.49
C SER A 372 4.40 -2.97 21.24
N ASP A 373 5.35 -2.15 21.71
CA ASP A 373 5.39 -0.70 21.50
C ASP A 373 6.04 -0.30 20.16
N ALA A 374 6.59 -1.24 19.40
CA ALA A 374 7.13 -0.99 18.06
C ALA A 374 6.01 -0.95 17.01
N PRO A 375 6.22 -0.27 15.86
CA PRO A 375 5.35 -0.34 14.68
C PRO A 375 5.51 -1.71 13.99
N LEU A 376 5.11 -2.77 14.67
CA LEU A 376 5.39 -4.16 14.32
C LEU A 376 4.18 -5.06 14.54
N SER A 377 3.93 -5.92 13.55
CA SER A 377 3.14 -7.14 13.66
C SER A 377 4.04 -8.35 13.42
N VAL A 378 3.71 -9.48 14.04
CA VAL A 378 4.45 -10.73 13.99
C VAL A 378 3.51 -11.85 13.55
N VAL A 379 3.92 -12.59 12.53
CA VAL A 379 3.19 -13.76 12.01
C VAL A 379 4.10 -14.97 12.16
N ILE A 380 3.75 -15.88 13.05
CA ILE A 380 4.49 -17.13 13.27
C ILE A 380 3.83 -18.24 12.45
N VAL A 381 4.60 -18.89 11.60
CA VAL A 381 4.14 -19.93 10.69
C VAL A 381 4.74 -21.27 11.08
N GLY A 382 3.88 -22.19 11.52
CA GLY A 382 4.23 -23.58 11.79
C GLY A 382 4.34 -24.39 10.50
N ILE A 383 5.48 -25.04 10.30
CA ILE A 383 5.84 -25.82 9.10
C ILE A 383 6.02 -27.29 9.46
N GLY A 384 5.58 -28.18 8.56
CA GLY A 384 5.61 -29.62 8.80
C GLY A 384 4.38 -30.10 9.55
N ASN A 385 4.52 -31.20 10.28
CA ASN A 385 3.41 -31.90 10.95
C ASN A 385 3.69 -32.08 12.45
N ALA A 386 4.45 -31.17 13.07
CA ALA A 386 4.66 -31.16 14.50
C ALA A 386 3.35 -30.85 15.26
N ASP A 387 3.35 -31.12 16.56
CA ASP A 387 2.26 -30.69 17.44
C ASP A 387 2.48 -29.21 17.81
N PHE A 388 1.61 -28.34 17.29
CA PHE A 388 1.62 -26.90 17.56
C PHE A 388 0.65 -26.48 18.66
N SER A 389 0.09 -27.42 19.44
CA SER A 389 -0.85 -27.10 20.54
C SER A 389 -0.26 -26.10 21.55
N SER A 390 1.04 -26.16 21.80
CA SER A 390 1.73 -25.21 22.69
C SER A 390 1.91 -23.82 22.09
N MET A 391 1.50 -23.55 20.85
CA MET A 391 1.47 -22.20 20.27
C MET A 391 0.15 -21.47 20.53
N GLN A 392 -0.86 -22.17 21.07
CA GLN A 392 -2.18 -21.59 21.36
C GLN A 392 -2.13 -20.41 22.36
N PHE A 393 -1.08 -20.31 23.18
CA PHE A 393 -0.91 -19.16 24.07
C PHE A 393 -0.77 -17.81 23.32
N LEU A 394 -0.39 -17.84 22.04
CA LEU A 394 -0.26 -16.65 21.20
C LEU A 394 -1.64 -16.05 20.92
N ASP A 395 -2.65 -16.89 20.69
CA ASP A 395 -4.03 -16.46 20.47
C ASP A 395 -4.67 -15.94 21.79
N ASP A 396 -4.18 -16.42 22.94
CA ASP A 396 -4.68 -16.05 24.28
C ASP A 396 -3.95 -14.82 24.90
N PHE A 397 -3.13 -14.10 24.13
CA PHE A 397 -2.18 -13.10 24.64
C PHE A 397 -2.85 -11.99 25.46
N GLN A 398 -3.98 -11.44 25.00
CA GLN A 398 -4.72 -10.40 25.76
C GLN A 398 -5.53 -10.96 26.94
N SER A 399 -6.07 -12.17 26.82
CA SER A 399 -6.96 -12.79 27.83
C SER A 399 -6.25 -13.06 29.17
N ASN A 400 -4.92 -13.17 29.16
CA ASN A 400 -4.12 -13.47 30.34
C ASN A 400 -3.67 -12.24 31.14
N GLY A 401 -4.13 -11.03 30.78
CA GLY A 401 -3.81 -9.80 31.52
C GLY A 401 -2.37 -9.32 31.34
N GLU A 402 -1.72 -9.70 30.24
CA GLU A 402 -0.38 -9.23 29.91
C GLU A 402 -0.40 -7.74 29.52
N SER A 403 0.64 -7.00 29.90
CA SER A 403 0.75 -5.57 29.64
C SER A 403 1.41 -5.34 28.28
N GLY A 404 0.62 -4.97 27.27
CA GLY A 404 1.14 -4.68 25.92
C GLY A 404 0.04 -4.72 24.87
N ARG A 405 0.32 -4.16 23.68
CA ARG A 405 -0.52 -4.37 22.50
C ARG A 405 -0.31 -5.80 22.00
N ASP A 406 -1.38 -6.48 21.60
CA ASP A 406 -1.23 -7.74 20.90
C ASP A 406 -0.66 -7.49 19.49
N ILE A 407 0.42 -8.20 19.17
CA ILE A 407 1.15 -8.03 17.92
C ILE A 407 1.36 -9.35 17.20
N CYS A 408 0.92 -10.48 17.74
CA CYS A 408 1.34 -11.79 17.26
C CYS A 408 0.14 -12.64 16.87
N GLN A 409 0.23 -13.29 15.72
CA GLN A 409 -0.71 -14.32 15.30
C GLN A 409 0.05 -15.59 14.89
N PHE A 410 -0.58 -16.75 15.05
CA PHE A 410 -0.02 -18.04 14.66
C PHE A 410 -0.80 -18.67 13.49
N VAL A 411 -0.08 -19.20 12.50
CA VAL A 411 -0.67 -19.88 11.34
C VAL A 411 0.00 -21.24 11.13
N GLU A 412 -0.79 -22.31 11.18
CA GLU A 412 -0.29 -23.64 10.83
C GLU A 412 -0.39 -23.87 9.31
N PHE A 413 0.75 -23.83 8.62
CA PHE A 413 0.80 -23.88 7.15
C PHE A 413 0.19 -25.17 6.57
N SER A 414 0.39 -26.30 7.26
CA SER A 414 -0.07 -27.62 6.80
C SER A 414 -1.59 -27.70 6.64
N LYS A 415 -2.36 -27.00 7.49
CA LYS A 415 -3.83 -26.94 7.47
C LYS A 415 -4.37 -26.25 6.21
N TYR A 416 -3.65 -25.25 5.71
CA TYR A 416 -4.14 -24.35 4.66
C TYR A 416 -3.34 -24.41 3.36
N LYS A 417 -2.29 -25.24 3.27
CA LYS A 417 -1.41 -25.33 2.07
C LYS A 417 -2.14 -25.63 0.75
N HIS A 418 -3.35 -26.21 0.81
CA HIS A 418 -4.19 -26.50 -0.35
C HIS A 418 -5.33 -25.49 -0.56
N ASP A 419 -5.56 -24.60 0.40
CA ASP A 419 -6.56 -23.53 0.34
C ASP A 419 -5.86 -22.17 0.48
N LYS A 420 -5.47 -21.60 -0.67
CA LYS A 420 -4.79 -20.32 -0.72
C LYS A 420 -5.63 -19.18 -0.14
N SER A 421 -6.95 -19.25 -0.25
CA SER A 421 -7.84 -18.20 0.24
C SER A 421 -7.88 -18.21 1.76
N MET A 422 -8.05 -19.38 2.37
CA MET A 422 -7.97 -19.51 3.83
C MET A 422 -6.58 -19.15 4.35
N LEU A 423 -5.50 -19.65 3.73
CA LEU A 423 -4.15 -19.27 4.13
C LEU A 423 -3.93 -17.75 4.10
N THR A 424 -4.47 -17.07 3.08
CA THR A 424 -4.37 -15.61 2.96
C THR A 424 -5.13 -14.90 4.07
N ARG A 425 -6.35 -15.36 4.37
CA ARG A 425 -7.18 -14.81 5.45
C ARG A 425 -6.48 -14.93 6.80
N GLU A 426 -6.07 -16.14 7.17
CA GLU A 426 -5.42 -16.42 8.45
C GLU A 426 -4.08 -15.70 8.60
N THR A 427 -3.36 -15.47 7.50
CA THR A 427 -2.09 -14.71 7.51
C THR A 427 -2.30 -13.21 7.73
N LEU A 428 -3.45 -12.65 7.33
CA LEU A 428 -3.70 -11.22 7.35
C LEU A 428 -4.77 -10.79 8.37
N ASP A 429 -5.34 -11.72 9.14
CA ASP A 429 -6.56 -11.50 9.92
C ASP A 429 -6.37 -10.38 10.95
N GLU A 430 -5.29 -10.43 11.72
CA GLU A 430 -5.08 -9.49 12.82
C GLU A 430 -4.28 -8.25 12.44
N ILE A 431 -3.47 -8.31 11.37
CA ILE A 431 -2.57 -7.21 10.96
C ILE A 431 -3.30 -5.85 10.86
N PRO A 432 -4.50 -5.75 10.25
CA PRO A 432 -5.26 -4.51 10.22
C PRO A 432 -5.55 -3.92 11.60
N ALA A 433 -6.02 -4.75 12.54
CA ALA A 433 -6.38 -4.31 13.87
C ALA A 433 -5.14 -3.96 14.69
N GLN A 434 -4.08 -4.76 14.56
CA GLN A 434 -2.79 -4.52 15.21
C GLN A 434 -2.18 -3.19 14.75
N LEU A 435 -2.21 -2.88 13.44
CA LEU A 435 -1.71 -1.61 12.92
C LEU A 435 -2.53 -0.42 13.41
N VAL A 436 -3.87 -0.51 13.35
CA VAL A 436 -4.76 0.58 13.81
C VAL A 436 -4.62 0.81 15.32
N GLY A 437 -4.31 -0.23 16.09
CA GLY A 437 -4.09 -0.14 17.54
C GLY A 437 -2.75 0.47 17.94
N TYR A 438 -1.79 0.62 17.03
CA TYR A 438 -0.49 1.27 17.24
C TYR A 438 -0.56 2.76 16.88
#